data_AF-A0A1N6EDM1-F1
#
_entry.id   AF-A0A1N6EDM1-F1
#
_cell.length_a   1.000
_cell.length_b   1.000
_cell.length_c   1.000
_cell.angle_alpha   90.00
_cell.angle_beta   90.00
_cell.angle_gamma   90.00
#
_symmetry.space_group_name_H-M   'P 1'
#
loop_
_entity.id
_entity.type
_entity.pdbx_description
1 polymer ?
#
loop_
_entity_poly.entity_id
_entity_poly.type
_entity_poly.pdbx_seq_one_letter_code
_entity_poly.pdbx_strand_id
1 'polypeptide(L)'
;MPTTVPLILASASPRRKQLLTEAGFAIEVDPSDFDEPDPAPGTLAVDYVAMLAWRKAAAVARRRGQGLVLAADTACAVEGEILNKPLDRADAERMIRLQEGRDTEVLTGVCLYRAERHEWVGAVEVSVVRFRVLDDAERRAFLDSNRWAGKAGAYGVQDRDPFVSVARGSFTNVVGLPMERLAALLREFPSLTR
;
A
#
# COMPACT_ATOMS: atom_id res chain seq x y z
N MET A 1 5.74 -11.01 14.63
CA MET A 1 6.91 -11.04 15.53
C MET A 1 7.67 -9.74 15.31
N PRO A 2 7.81 -8.89 16.35
CA PRO A 2 8.65 -7.69 16.28
C PRO A 2 10.10 -8.05 15.97
N THR A 3 10.82 -7.16 15.30
CA THR A 3 12.26 -7.31 15.05
C THR A 3 13.07 -6.95 16.29
N THR A 4 14.28 -7.50 16.41
CA THR A 4 15.24 -7.15 17.47
C THR A 4 15.89 -5.79 17.28
N VAL A 5 15.83 -5.24 16.05
CA VAL A 5 16.26 -3.88 15.70
C VAL A 5 15.06 -3.03 15.28
N PRO A 6 15.06 -1.71 15.51
CA PRO A 6 14.00 -0.83 15.00
C PRO A 6 13.89 -0.90 13.47
N LEU A 7 12.66 -0.87 12.95
CA LEU A 7 12.40 -0.75 11.53
C LEU A 7 12.39 0.74 11.13
N ILE A 8 13.06 1.06 10.04
CA ILE A 8 12.95 2.38 9.40
C ILE A 8 11.82 2.31 8.38
N LEU A 9 10.66 2.88 8.70
CA LEU A 9 9.52 2.97 7.81
C LEU A 9 9.74 4.07 6.77
N ALA A 10 10.00 3.66 5.52
CA ALA A 10 10.17 4.52 4.35
C ALA A 10 8.83 5.06 3.81
N SER A 11 7.94 5.51 4.68
CA SER A 11 6.60 5.97 4.30
C SER A 11 6.03 7.02 5.23
N ALA A 12 5.43 8.06 4.66
CA ALA A 12 4.63 9.05 5.39
C ALA A 12 3.20 8.57 5.70
N SER A 13 2.80 7.37 5.27
CA SER A 13 1.42 6.89 5.43
C SER A 13 1.06 6.65 6.91
N PRO A 14 0.06 7.38 7.46
CA PRO A 14 -0.36 7.17 8.85
C PRO A 14 -0.89 5.75 9.09
N ARG A 15 -1.53 5.16 8.07
CA ARG A 15 -2.10 3.80 8.14
C ARG A 15 -1.02 2.73 8.30
N ARG A 16 0.09 2.83 7.56
CA ARG A 16 1.20 1.88 7.65
C ARG A 16 1.91 1.98 9.00
N LYS A 17 2.10 3.21 9.48
CA LYS A 17 2.63 3.47 10.82
C LYS A 17 1.75 2.80 11.89
N GLN A 18 0.44 3.01 11.81
CA GLN A 18 -0.53 2.44 12.74
C GLN A 18 -0.48 0.90 12.75
N LEU A 19 -0.54 0.26 11.58
CA LEU A 19 -0.47 -1.21 11.48
C LEU A 19 0.79 -1.79 12.13
N LEU A 20 1.94 -1.15 11.92
CA LEU A 20 3.21 -1.58 12.52
C LEU A 20 3.24 -1.37 14.03
N THR A 21 2.78 -0.21 14.51
CA THR A 21 2.72 0.10 15.95
C THR A 21 1.78 -0.86 16.69
N GLU A 22 0.58 -1.12 16.14
CA GLU A 22 -0.39 -2.06 16.72
C GLU A 22 0.15 -3.51 16.75
N ALA A 23 0.98 -3.88 15.78
CA ALA A 23 1.67 -5.16 15.76
C ALA A 23 2.93 -5.23 16.67
N GLY A 24 3.23 -4.16 17.41
CA GLY A 24 4.32 -4.10 18.39
C GLY A 24 5.71 -3.84 17.81
N PHE A 25 5.82 -3.36 16.57
CA PHE A 25 7.12 -2.98 16.01
C PHE A 25 7.62 -1.66 16.60
N ALA A 26 8.89 -1.65 17.01
CA ALA A 26 9.63 -0.41 17.19
C ALA A 26 9.95 0.17 15.82
N ILE A 27 9.45 1.37 15.53
CA ILE A 27 9.59 2.00 14.21
C ILE A 27 10.16 3.41 14.33
N GLU A 28 11.03 3.75 13.39
CA GLU A 28 11.43 5.12 13.06
C GLU A 28 10.86 5.47 11.69
N VAL A 29 10.30 6.67 11.53
CA VAL A 29 9.69 7.08 10.25
C VAL A 29 10.66 7.98 9.51
N ASP A 30 11.09 7.57 8.31
CA ASP A 30 11.91 8.36 7.39
C ASP A 30 11.29 8.27 5.98
N PRO A 31 10.32 9.14 5.64
CA PRO A 31 9.63 9.06 4.36
C PRO A 31 10.59 9.18 3.17
N SER A 32 10.37 8.34 2.15
CA SER A 32 11.09 8.49 0.90
C SER A 32 10.67 9.77 0.17
N ASP A 33 11.66 10.46 -0.38
CA ASP A 33 11.55 11.60 -1.30
C ASP A 33 11.50 11.15 -2.77
N PHE A 34 11.36 9.85 -3.01
CA PHE A 34 11.25 9.29 -4.35
C PHE A 34 9.95 9.74 -5.02
N ASP A 35 10.08 10.47 -6.12
CA ASP A 35 8.97 10.90 -6.96
C ASP A 35 8.37 9.70 -7.71
N GLU A 36 7.08 9.42 -7.48
CA GLU A 36 6.38 8.26 -8.01
C GLU A 36 5.97 8.54 -9.45
N PRO A 37 6.60 7.93 -10.47
CA PRO A 37 6.20 8.15 -11.86
C PRO A 37 4.83 7.53 -12.11
N ASP A 38 4.06 8.15 -13.00
CA ASP A 38 2.88 7.50 -13.56
C ASP A 38 3.28 6.20 -14.28
N PRO A 39 2.44 5.15 -14.21
CA PRO A 39 2.71 3.91 -14.90
C PRO A 39 2.71 4.13 -16.41
N ALA A 40 3.72 3.60 -17.10
CA ALA A 40 3.75 3.61 -18.56
C ALA A 40 2.60 2.76 -19.15
N PRO A 41 2.12 3.03 -20.38
CA PRO A 41 1.12 2.20 -21.01
C PRO A 41 1.50 0.71 -21.03
N GLY A 42 0.57 -0.16 -20.63
CA GLY A 42 0.80 -1.61 -20.54
C GLY A 42 1.58 -2.09 -19.32
N THR A 43 1.93 -1.20 -18.39
CA THR A 43 2.56 -1.59 -17.12
C THR A 43 1.64 -2.49 -16.31
N LEU A 44 2.14 -3.65 -15.87
CA LEU A 44 1.40 -4.51 -14.96
C LEU A 44 1.43 -3.91 -13.54
N ALA A 45 0.27 -3.89 -12.88
CA ALA A 45 0.14 -3.34 -11.53
C ALA A 45 1.08 -4.01 -10.52
N VAL A 46 1.32 -5.32 -10.68
CA VAL A 46 2.25 -6.09 -9.83
C VAL A 46 3.69 -5.58 -9.95
N ASP A 47 4.16 -5.33 -11.17
CA ASP A 47 5.51 -4.84 -11.42
C ASP A 47 5.66 -3.39 -10.95
N TYR A 48 4.61 -2.59 -11.13
CA TYR A 48 4.57 -1.20 -10.71
C TYR A 48 4.76 -1.05 -9.20
N VAL A 49 3.92 -1.72 -8.39
CA VAL A 49 4.01 -1.61 -6.93
C VAL A 49 5.28 -2.24 -6.38
N ALA A 50 5.79 -3.32 -6.99
CA ALA A 50 7.07 -3.93 -6.63
C ALA A 50 8.23 -2.95 -6.84
N MET A 51 8.28 -2.33 -8.02
CA MET A 51 9.28 -1.31 -8.37
C MET A 51 9.21 -0.14 -7.40
N LEU A 52 8.02 0.43 -7.15
CA LEU A 52 7.87 1.59 -6.27
C LEU A 52 8.29 1.28 -4.83
N ALA A 53 7.89 0.12 -4.28
CA ALA A 53 8.31 -0.30 -2.95
C ALA A 53 9.83 -0.41 -2.85
N TRP A 54 10.48 -1.05 -3.84
CA TRP A 54 11.94 -1.16 -3.87
C TRP A 54 12.63 0.21 -4.00
N ARG A 55 12.18 1.08 -4.91
CA ARG A 55 12.79 2.42 -5.12
C ARG A 55 12.72 3.28 -3.86
N LYS A 56 11.58 3.23 -3.14
CA LYS A 56 11.42 3.93 -1.86
C LYS A 56 12.36 3.39 -0.79
N ALA A 57 12.46 2.06 -0.65
CA ALA A 57 13.37 1.43 0.30
C ALA A 57 14.84 1.79 -0.02
N ALA A 58 15.25 1.68 -1.27
CA ALA A 58 16.61 1.95 -1.71
C ALA A 58 17.00 3.43 -1.52
N ALA A 59 16.09 4.37 -1.77
CA ALA A 59 16.33 5.80 -1.55
C ALA A 59 16.63 6.11 -0.07
N VAL A 60 15.81 5.56 0.84
CA VAL A 60 15.99 5.72 2.29
C VAL A 60 17.22 4.97 2.79
N ALA A 61 17.43 3.74 2.33
CA ALA A 61 18.60 2.93 2.70
C ALA A 61 19.91 3.64 2.35
N ARG A 62 20.00 4.23 1.15
CA ARG A 62 21.15 5.03 0.72
C ARG A 62 21.36 6.26 1.61
N ARG A 63 20.29 6.96 1.99
CA ARG A 63 20.36 8.15 2.84
C ARG A 63 20.77 7.81 4.28
N ARG A 64 20.29 6.69 4.82
CA ARG A 64 20.53 6.26 6.20
C ARG A 64 21.87 5.55 6.38
N GLY A 65 22.34 4.83 5.35
CA GLY A 65 23.60 4.08 5.36
C GLY A 65 23.62 2.83 6.26
N GLN A 66 22.65 2.68 7.16
CA GLN A 66 22.51 1.53 8.05
C GLN A 66 21.05 1.35 8.51
N GLY A 67 20.73 0.13 8.95
CA GLY A 67 19.43 -0.25 9.51
C GLY A 67 18.56 -1.04 8.54
N LEU A 68 17.44 -1.53 9.08
CA LEU A 68 16.45 -2.28 8.32
C LEU A 68 15.33 -1.35 7.86
N VAL A 69 15.32 -1.04 6.57
CA VAL A 69 14.32 -0.20 5.93
C VAL A 69 13.15 -1.05 5.45
N LEU A 70 11.93 -0.62 5.77
CA LEU A 70 10.68 -1.17 5.26
C LEU A 70 9.99 -0.12 4.39
N ALA A 71 9.76 -0.44 3.13
CA ALA A 71 8.91 0.34 2.24
C ALA A 71 7.74 -0.49 1.76
N ALA A 72 6.65 0.20 1.42
CA ALA A 72 5.53 -0.40 0.72
C ALA A 72 4.91 0.60 -0.26
N ASP A 73 4.30 0.07 -1.31
CA ASP A 73 3.51 0.83 -2.27
C ASP A 73 2.22 0.07 -2.60
N THR A 74 1.11 0.79 -2.76
CA THR A 74 -0.22 0.17 -2.88
C THR A 74 -0.99 0.84 -3.99
N ALA A 75 -1.49 0.04 -4.93
CA ALA A 75 -2.35 0.48 -6.01
C ALA A 75 -3.61 -0.39 -6.09
N CYS A 76 -4.71 0.22 -6.55
CA CYS A 76 -5.89 -0.53 -6.96
C CYS A 76 -5.81 -0.78 -8.47
N ALA A 77 -6.35 -1.89 -8.96
CA ALA A 77 -6.45 -2.17 -10.38
C ALA A 77 -7.82 -2.77 -10.72
N VAL A 78 -8.46 -2.25 -11.76
CA VAL A 78 -9.74 -2.74 -12.28
C VAL A 78 -9.59 -2.96 -13.78
N GLU A 79 -9.83 -4.17 -14.26
CA GLU A 79 -9.76 -4.51 -15.70
C GLU A 79 -8.44 -4.07 -16.38
N GLY A 80 -7.33 -4.07 -15.63
CA GLY A 80 -6.00 -3.66 -16.09
C GLY A 80 -5.69 -2.17 -15.95
N GLU A 81 -6.65 -1.33 -15.55
CA GLU A 81 -6.42 0.09 -15.25
C GLU A 81 -5.94 0.27 -13.81
N ILE A 82 -4.77 0.90 -13.64
CA ILE A 82 -4.21 1.24 -12.32
C ILE A 82 -4.88 2.51 -11.79
N LEU A 83 -5.54 2.39 -10.64
CA LEU A 83 -6.20 3.49 -9.93
C LEU A 83 -5.29 3.94 -8.78
N ASN A 84 -4.48 4.95 -9.06
CA ASN A 84 -3.67 5.66 -8.08
C ASN A 84 -4.54 6.55 -7.17
N LYS A 85 -3.94 7.55 -6.53
CA LYS A 85 -4.70 8.54 -5.74
C LYS A 85 -5.49 9.43 -6.70
N PRO A 86 -6.77 9.72 -6.42
CA PRO A 86 -7.57 10.60 -7.25
C PRO A 86 -6.98 12.03 -7.25
N LEU A 87 -6.98 12.67 -8.42
CA LEU A 87 -6.48 14.04 -8.58
C LEU A 87 -7.43 15.07 -7.96
N ASP A 88 -8.73 14.83 -8.12
CA ASP A 88 -9.80 15.68 -7.63
C ASP A 88 -11.09 14.88 -7.38
N ARG A 89 -12.16 15.57 -7.03
CA ARG A 89 -13.47 14.96 -6.76
C ARG A 89 -14.06 14.27 -7.98
N ALA A 90 -13.84 14.79 -9.19
CA ALA A 90 -14.38 14.22 -10.42
C ALA A 90 -13.66 12.90 -10.76
N ASP A 91 -12.34 12.86 -10.58
CA ASP A 91 -11.55 11.64 -10.72
C ASP A 91 -11.91 10.61 -9.64
N ALA A 92 -12.15 11.03 -8.40
CA ALA A 92 -12.67 10.16 -7.36
C ALA A 92 -14.03 9.55 -7.75
N GLU A 93 -14.96 10.35 -8.30
CA GLU A 93 -16.25 9.83 -8.77
C GLU A 93 -16.07 8.81 -9.91
N ARG A 94 -15.20 9.11 -10.87
CA ARG A 94 -14.84 8.20 -11.97
C ARG A 94 -14.30 6.87 -11.44
N MET A 95 -13.34 6.90 -10.51
CA MET A 95 -12.77 5.70 -9.88
C MET A 95 -13.83 4.89 -9.14
N ILE A 96 -14.73 5.54 -8.38
CA ILE A 96 -15.80 4.82 -7.67
C ILE A 96 -16.74 4.14 -8.66
N ARG A 97 -17.19 4.84 -9.71
CA ARG A 97 -18.06 4.25 -10.75
C ARG A 97 -17.41 3.09 -11.49
N LEU A 98 -16.09 3.14 -11.67
CA LEU A 98 -15.34 2.04 -12.29
C LEU A 98 -15.30 0.80 -11.37
N GLN A 99 -15.23 0.97 -10.07
CA GLN A 99 -15.13 -0.15 -9.12
C GLN A 99 -16.48 -0.81 -8.80
N GLU A 100 -17.58 -0.08 -8.90
CA GLU A 100 -18.92 -0.59 -8.58
C GLU A 100 -19.31 -1.85 -9.35
N GLY A 101 -19.76 -2.87 -8.61
CA GLY A 101 -20.19 -4.14 -9.19
C GLY A 101 -19.05 -4.97 -9.80
N ARG A 102 -17.79 -4.51 -9.69
CA ARG A 102 -16.61 -5.18 -10.21
C ARG A 102 -15.70 -5.67 -9.09
N ASP A 103 -14.93 -6.70 -9.41
CA ASP A 103 -13.81 -7.10 -8.57
C ASP A 103 -12.64 -6.15 -8.83
N THR A 104 -12.15 -5.53 -7.75
CA THR A 104 -11.01 -4.62 -7.80
C THR A 104 -9.84 -5.28 -7.10
N GLU A 105 -8.73 -5.44 -7.81
CA GLU A 105 -7.50 -5.93 -7.21
C GLU A 105 -6.83 -4.80 -6.42
N VAL A 106 -6.31 -5.13 -5.25
CA VAL A 106 -5.48 -4.25 -4.44
C VAL A 106 -4.14 -4.93 -4.27
N LEU A 107 -3.13 -4.33 -4.89
CA LEU A 107 -1.78 -4.87 -4.93
C LEU A 107 -0.92 -4.01 -4.02
N THR A 108 -0.22 -4.63 -3.06
CA THR A 108 0.80 -3.94 -2.29
C THR A 108 2.14 -4.61 -2.50
N GLY A 109 3.09 -3.85 -3.06
CA GLY A 109 4.51 -4.19 -3.03
C GLY A 109 5.07 -3.87 -1.65
N VAL A 110 5.87 -4.77 -1.10
CA VAL A 110 6.62 -4.58 0.14
C VAL A 110 8.09 -4.88 -0.10
N CYS A 111 8.98 -4.07 0.46
CA CYS A 111 10.41 -4.27 0.38
C CYS A 111 11.05 -4.11 1.76
N LEU A 112 11.82 -5.12 2.18
CA LEU A 112 12.73 -5.05 3.30
C LEU A 112 14.15 -4.89 2.76
N TYR A 113 14.86 -3.86 3.20
CA TYR A 113 16.18 -3.51 2.72
C TYR A 113 17.14 -3.30 3.90
N ARG A 114 18.24 -4.03 3.91
CA ARG A 114 19.32 -3.91 4.90
C ARG A 114 20.40 -3.00 4.36
N ALA A 115 20.42 -1.76 4.83
CA ALA A 115 21.17 -0.65 4.20
C ALA A 115 22.68 -0.91 4.13
N GLU A 116 23.28 -1.34 5.24
CA GLU A 116 24.72 -1.56 5.39
C GLU A 116 25.26 -2.74 4.55
N ARG A 117 24.38 -3.65 4.13
CA ARG A 117 24.74 -4.84 3.32
C ARG A 117 24.28 -4.73 1.86
N HIS A 118 23.49 -3.71 1.53
CA HIS A 118 22.83 -3.59 0.23
C HIS A 118 22.00 -4.82 -0.17
N GLU A 119 21.51 -5.56 0.83
CA GLU A 119 20.67 -6.74 0.63
C GLU A 119 19.20 -6.38 0.78
N TRP A 120 18.34 -6.96 -0.04
CA TRP A 120 16.91 -6.72 0.03
C TRP A 120 16.11 -7.95 -0.36
N VAL A 121 14.89 -8.01 0.16
CA VAL A 121 13.84 -8.91 -0.29
C VAL A 121 12.56 -8.13 -0.54
N GLY A 122 11.84 -8.49 -1.59
CA GLY A 122 10.56 -7.90 -1.93
C GLY A 122 9.49 -8.97 -2.16
N ALA A 123 8.24 -8.59 -1.96
CA ALA A 123 7.08 -9.39 -2.33
C ALA A 123 5.95 -8.47 -2.78
N VAL A 124 5.02 -9.00 -3.55
CA VAL A 124 3.73 -8.36 -3.83
C VAL A 124 2.64 -9.24 -3.28
N GLU A 125 1.69 -8.62 -2.56
CA GLU A 125 0.50 -9.28 -2.07
C GLU A 125 -0.72 -8.74 -2.83
N VAL A 126 -1.62 -9.64 -3.24
CA VAL A 126 -2.82 -9.29 -4.00
C VAL A 126 -4.04 -9.64 -3.16
N SER A 127 -4.96 -8.70 -3.06
CA SER A 127 -6.27 -8.90 -2.46
C SER A 127 -7.34 -8.39 -3.41
N VAL A 128 -8.56 -8.85 -3.24
CA VAL A 128 -9.71 -8.42 -4.04
C VAL A 128 -10.71 -7.77 -3.12
N VAL A 129 -11.12 -6.55 -3.46
CA VAL A 129 -12.27 -5.90 -2.85
C VAL A 129 -13.43 -5.90 -3.83
N ARG A 130 -14.64 -5.83 -3.28
CA ARG A 130 -15.86 -5.67 -4.07
C ARG A 130 -16.64 -4.47 -3.58
N PHE A 131 -17.01 -3.63 -4.53
CA PHE A 131 -17.96 -2.55 -4.30
C PHE A 131 -19.35 -3.04 -4.68
N ARG A 132 -20.34 -2.82 -3.81
CA ARG A 132 -21.72 -2.85 -4.28
C ARG A 132 -21.98 -1.62 -5.14
N VAL A 133 -23.07 -1.64 -5.91
CA VAL A 133 -23.54 -0.44 -6.59
C VAL A 133 -24.10 0.53 -5.55
N LEU A 134 -23.62 1.77 -5.54
CA LEU A 134 -24.17 2.87 -4.75
C LEU A 134 -25.28 3.55 -5.55
N ASP A 135 -26.29 4.06 -4.85
CA ASP A 135 -27.19 5.03 -5.48
C ASP A 135 -26.53 6.42 -5.58
N ASP A 136 -27.17 7.34 -6.30
CA ASP A 136 -26.62 8.68 -6.51
C ASP A 136 -26.51 9.53 -5.23
N ALA A 137 -27.36 9.27 -4.23
CA ALA A 137 -27.33 9.98 -2.96
C ALA A 137 -26.16 9.50 -2.09
N GLU A 138 -25.96 8.18 -1.99
CA GLU A 138 -24.84 7.55 -1.30
C GLU A 138 -23.50 7.98 -1.89
N ARG A 139 -23.38 7.94 -3.23
CA ARG A 139 -22.18 8.36 -3.95
C ARG A 139 -21.85 9.82 -3.68
N ARG A 140 -22.85 10.71 -3.76
CA ARG A 140 -22.68 12.13 -3.49
C ARG A 140 -22.22 12.37 -2.05
N ALA A 141 -22.89 11.74 -1.08
CA ALA A 141 -22.53 11.85 0.32
C ALA A 141 -21.10 11.35 0.60
N PHE A 142 -20.68 10.25 -0.04
CA PHE A 142 -19.32 9.76 0.09
C PHE A 142 -18.29 10.74 -0.49
N LEU A 143 -18.53 11.27 -1.69
CA LEU A 143 -17.64 12.25 -2.33
C LEU A 143 -17.53 13.54 -1.51
N ASP A 144 -18.65 14.01 -0.95
CA ASP A 144 -18.69 15.24 -0.14
C ASP A 144 -17.98 15.07 1.21
N SER A 145 -17.82 13.83 1.69
CA SER A 145 -17.07 13.54 2.93
C SER A 145 -15.55 13.72 2.80
N ASN A 146 -15.01 13.86 1.59
CA ASN A 146 -13.56 13.90 1.29
C ASN A 146 -12.74 12.71 1.81
N ARG A 147 -13.37 11.63 2.30
CA ARG A 147 -12.66 10.45 2.80
C ARG A 147 -11.90 9.69 1.71
N TRP A 148 -12.19 9.95 0.44
CA TRP A 148 -11.47 9.41 -0.72
C TRP A 148 -10.06 10.01 -0.92
N ALA A 149 -9.82 11.21 -0.38
CA ALA A 149 -8.60 11.97 -0.68
C ALA A 149 -7.33 11.26 -0.20
N GLY A 150 -6.32 11.21 -1.08
CA GLY A 150 -5.01 10.63 -0.77
C GLY A 150 -5.01 9.09 -0.60
N LYS A 151 -6.04 8.40 -1.10
CA LYS A 151 -6.14 6.93 -1.08
C LYS A 151 -6.24 6.37 -2.48
N ALA A 152 -5.45 5.35 -2.78
CA ALA A 152 -5.51 4.65 -4.06
C ALA A 152 -6.92 4.08 -4.28
N GLY A 153 -7.46 4.20 -5.49
CA GLY A 153 -8.83 3.80 -5.79
C GLY A 153 -9.92 4.64 -5.11
N ALA A 154 -9.58 5.79 -4.51
CA ALA A 154 -10.53 6.72 -3.91
C ALA A 154 -11.36 6.16 -2.73
N TYR A 155 -10.87 5.16 -1.99
CA TYR A 155 -11.54 4.63 -0.79
C TYR A 155 -10.55 4.13 0.27
N GLY A 156 -11.04 3.83 1.48
CA GLY A 156 -10.26 3.17 2.51
C GLY A 156 -11.08 2.10 3.24
N VAL A 157 -10.73 0.82 3.08
CA VAL A 157 -11.49 -0.29 3.70
C VAL A 157 -11.53 -0.19 5.24
N GLN A 158 -10.50 0.41 5.86
CA GLN A 158 -10.45 0.64 7.30
C GLN A 158 -11.49 1.64 7.81
N ASP A 159 -12.06 2.46 6.92
CA ASP A 159 -13.11 3.42 7.27
C ASP A 159 -14.47 2.74 7.43
N ARG A 160 -14.55 1.43 7.13
CA ARG A 160 -15.73 0.57 7.29
C ARG A 160 -16.96 1.08 6.55
N ASP A 161 -16.73 1.63 5.37
CA ASP A 161 -17.80 2.03 4.47
C ASP A 161 -18.65 0.81 4.06
N PRO A 162 -19.98 0.89 4.15
CA PRO A 162 -20.86 -0.27 3.95
C PRO A 162 -20.90 -0.76 2.51
N PHE A 163 -20.35 0.03 1.58
CA PHE A 163 -20.39 -0.27 0.15
C PHE A 163 -19.16 -1.04 -0.35
N VAL A 164 -18.12 -1.22 0.47
CA VAL A 164 -16.88 -1.90 0.07
C VAL A 164 -16.47 -2.93 1.11
N SER A 165 -16.07 -4.11 0.64
CA SER A 165 -15.56 -5.17 1.51
C SER A 165 -14.42 -5.94 0.84
N VAL A 166 -13.56 -6.55 1.67
CA VAL A 166 -12.54 -7.49 1.18
C VAL A 166 -13.23 -8.79 0.79
N ALA A 167 -13.26 -9.10 -0.49
CA ALA A 167 -13.83 -10.33 -1.03
C ALA A 167 -12.84 -11.50 -0.92
N ARG A 168 -11.55 -11.24 -1.09
CA ARG A 168 -10.47 -12.24 -1.01
C ARG A 168 -9.15 -11.61 -0.57
N GLY A 169 -8.35 -12.31 0.21
CA GLY A 169 -6.99 -11.90 0.58
C GLY A 169 -6.90 -11.22 1.95
N SER A 170 -5.91 -10.34 2.11
CA SER A 170 -5.55 -9.74 3.40
C SER A 170 -6.18 -8.35 3.57
N PHE A 171 -6.81 -8.12 4.72
CA PHE A 171 -7.31 -6.80 5.10
C PHE A 171 -6.17 -5.78 5.23
N THR A 172 -5.06 -6.16 5.86
CA THR A 172 -3.93 -5.24 6.07
C THR A 172 -3.24 -4.91 4.74
N ASN A 173 -3.22 -5.84 3.79
CA ASN A 173 -2.82 -5.57 2.41
C ASN A 173 -3.66 -4.44 1.80
N VAL A 174 -4.99 -4.52 1.90
CA VAL A 174 -5.90 -3.50 1.37
C VAL A 174 -5.72 -2.14 2.06
N VAL A 175 -5.45 -2.14 3.37
CA VAL A 175 -5.12 -0.90 4.12
C VAL A 175 -3.80 -0.27 3.64
N GLY A 176 -2.89 -1.09 3.11
CA GLY A 176 -1.68 -0.68 2.40
C GLY A 176 -0.37 -1.23 2.95
N LEU A 177 -0.41 -2.24 3.83
CA LEU A 177 0.78 -2.99 4.26
C LEU A 177 0.38 -4.43 4.61
N PRO A 178 0.76 -5.44 3.80
CA PRO A 178 0.40 -6.83 4.03
C PRO A 178 1.17 -7.40 5.22
N MET A 179 0.60 -7.27 6.43
CA MET A 179 1.27 -7.60 7.69
C MET A 179 1.59 -9.09 7.80
N GLU A 180 0.72 -9.95 7.29
CA GLU A 180 0.94 -11.40 7.24
C GLU A 180 2.13 -11.73 6.33
N ARG A 181 2.24 -11.06 5.18
CA ARG A 181 3.34 -11.24 4.24
C ARG A 181 4.65 -10.68 4.77
N LEU A 182 4.61 -9.51 5.41
CA LEU A 182 5.76 -8.94 6.10
C LEU A 182 6.29 -9.90 7.18
N ALA A 183 5.40 -10.48 7.98
CA ALA A 183 5.77 -11.46 9.00
C ALA A 183 6.37 -12.75 8.40
N ALA A 184 5.92 -13.18 7.22
CA ALA A 184 6.53 -14.28 6.49
C ALA A 184 7.96 -13.94 6.04
N LEU A 185 8.15 -12.79 5.39
CA LEU A 185 9.47 -12.33 4.93
C LEU A 185 10.48 -12.21 6.07
N LEU A 186 10.09 -11.66 7.22
CA LEU A 186 10.97 -11.55 8.39
C LEU A 186 11.41 -12.92 8.95
N ARG A 187 10.56 -13.95 8.81
CA ARG A 187 10.90 -15.32 9.23
C ARG A 187 11.77 -16.06 8.21
N GLU A 188 11.49 -15.86 6.92
CA GLU A 188 12.22 -16.49 5.82
C GLU A 188 13.61 -15.90 5.64
N PHE A 189 13.78 -14.61 5.96
CA PHE A 189 15.04 -13.87 5.80
C PHE A 189 15.55 -13.30 7.14
N PRO A 190 15.84 -14.15 8.14
CA PRO A 190 16.31 -13.69 9.45
C PRO A 190 17.69 -13.03 9.38
N SER A 191 18.46 -13.29 8.31
CA SER A 191 19.73 -12.61 8.04
C SER A 191 19.55 -11.10 7.84
N LEU A 192 18.38 -10.65 7.36
CA LEU A 192 18.09 -9.24 7.19
C LEU A 192 17.74 -8.54 8.50
N THR A 193 17.47 -9.26 9.60
CA THR A 193 17.07 -8.67 10.89
C THR A 193 18.16 -8.70 11.95
N ARG A 194 19.26 -9.42 11.68
CA ARG A 194 20.43 -9.54 12.55
C ARG A 194 21.45 -8.43 12.30
#